data_AF-A0A7S0P4M6-F1
#
_entry.id   AF-A0A7S0P4M6-F1
#
_cell.length_a   1.000
_cell.length_b   1.000
_cell.length_c   1.000
_cell.angle_alpha   90.00
_cell.angle_beta   90.00
_cell.angle_gamma   90.00
#
_symmetry.space_group_name_H-M   'P 1'
#
loop_
_entity.id
_entity.type
_entity.pdbx_description
1 polymer ?
#
loop_
_entity_poly.entity_id
_entity_poly.type
_entity_poly.pdbx_seq_one_letter_code
_entity_poly.pdbx_strand_id
1 'polypeptide(L)'
;CAEQGGNAGGGGAITLAAYVDTPWKASEKFFGGAGCFLMELAPALRVYKPIGFASNFAFFNPPQSGLLRGGAYLGHATLPNTIGFGGQTARFRLGFEEDLKVVRWHHSCTTFAEARGGGATRAEGARAVLAVELWGCGGATAEAARTGLRERARRDADRAGKVDRAAMFGGGGGGWNDESNAVDKMILEAAGAHTFYSDQLEKVVPPTASER
;
A
#
# COMPACT_ATOMS: atom_id res chain seq x y z
N CYS A 1 -2.96 -39.90 -3.75
CA CYS A 1 -1.57 -39.61 -4.15
C CYS A 1 -1.03 -38.53 -3.22
N ALA A 2 0.05 -38.85 -2.52
CA ALA A 2 0.49 -38.22 -1.28
C ALA A 2 0.88 -36.74 -1.41
N GLU A 3 0.46 -35.95 -0.43
CA GLU A 3 1.20 -34.77 0.00
C GLU A 3 2.61 -35.21 0.38
N GLN A 4 3.60 -34.82 -0.41
CA GLN A 4 4.99 -34.93 0.00
C GLN A 4 5.24 -33.83 1.04
N GLY A 5 5.09 -34.22 2.31
CA GLY A 5 5.69 -33.54 3.44
C GLY A 5 7.20 -33.47 3.23
N GLY A 6 7.65 -32.36 2.65
CA GLY A 6 9.07 -32.01 2.55
C GLY A 6 9.60 -31.76 3.95
N ASN A 7 10.32 -32.75 4.48
CA ASN A 7 11.13 -32.68 5.67
C ASN A 7 12.03 -31.42 5.61
N ALA A 8 11.65 -30.37 6.34
CA ALA A 8 12.41 -29.14 6.45
C ALA A 8 13.65 -29.42 7.31
N GLY A 9 14.69 -29.95 6.66
CA GLY A 9 16.00 -30.13 7.27
C GLY A 9 16.50 -28.82 7.87
N GLY A 10 16.74 -28.83 9.18
CA GLY A 10 17.63 -27.93 9.92
C GLY A 10 17.68 -26.47 9.47
N GLY A 11 16.52 -25.83 9.31
CA GLY A 11 16.47 -24.43 8.89
C GLY A 11 16.69 -23.50 10.08
N GLY A 12 17.95 -23.16 10.37
CA GLY A 12 18.26 -22.09 11.33
C GLY A 12 17.53 -20.79 10.95
N ALA A 13 17.21 -19.96 11.95
CA ALA A 13 16.58 -18.66 11.71
C ALA A 13 17.48 -17.77 10.84
N ILE A 14 16.85 -16.97 9.98
CA ILE A 14 17.55 -16.18 8.97
C ILE A 14 17.09 -14.75 8.98
N THR A 15 18.05 -13.85 8.85
CA THR A 15 17.79 -12.42 8.90
C THR A 15 18.23 -11.84 7.58
N LEU A 16 17.26 -11.34 6.81
CA LEU A 16 17.47 -10.66 5.54
C LEU A 16 17.12 -9.19 5.72
N ALA A 17 17.82 -8.33 4.99
CA ALA A 17 17.57 -6.90 5.00
C ALA A 17 17.66 -6.32 3.58
N ALA A 18 16.94 -5.24 3.34
CA ALA A 18 17.01 -4.46 2.13
C ALA A 18 17.20 -2.99 2.50
N TYR A 19 18.17 -2.35 1.87
CA TYR A 19 18.36 -0.91 1.95
C TYR A 19 17.84 -0.26 0.67
N VAL A 20 17.02 0.77 0.83
CA VAL A 20 16.47 1.57 -0.25
C VAL A 20 16.96 3.01 -0.08
N ASP A 21 17.65 3.52 -1.10
CA ASP A 21 18.30 4.84 -1.09
C ASP A 21 17.35 6.02 -1.37
N THR A 22 16.10 5.72 -1.73
CA THR A 22 15.05 6.71 -1.96
C THR A 22 13.89 6.54 -0.97
N PRO A 23 13.11 7.60 -0.69
CA PRO A 23 11.89 7.48 0.10
C PRO A 23 10.93 6.43 -0.46
N TRP A 24 10.28 5.68 0.44
CA TRP A 24 9.25 4.72 0.09
C TRP A 24 8.06 5.41 -0.57
N LYS A 25 7.55 4.80 -1.64
CA LYS A 25 6.34 5.25 -2.32
C LYS A 25 5.52 4.03 -2.77
N ALA A 26 4.20 4.11 -2.62
CA ALA A 26 3.31 3.18 -3.28
C ALA A 26 3.35 3.44 -4.78
N SER A 27 3.66 2.41 -5.57
CA SER A 27 3.76 2.54 -7.02
C SER A 27 3.64 1.19 -7.71
N GLU A 28 2.99 1.20 -8.87
CA GLU A 28 2.98 0.09 -9.83
C GLU A 28 4.32 -0.06 -10.58
N LYS A 29 5.28 0.84 -10.35
CA LYS A 29 6.61 0.82 -10.96
C LYS A 29 7.69 0.67 -9.91
N PHE A 30 8.82 0.07 -10.32
CA PHE A 30 10.01 0.00 -9.48
C PHE A 30 10.56 1.41 -9.16
N PHE A 31 11.18 1.53 -7.99
CA PHE A 31 11.84 2.73 -7.51
C PHE A 31 13.12 2.39 -6.74
N GLY A 32 13.88 3.42 -6.36
CA GLY A 32 15.24 3.27 -5.84
C GLY A 32 16.30 3.54 -6.91
N GLY A 33 17.55 3.66 -6.47
CA GLY A 33 18.73 3.87 -7.30
C GLY A 33 19.85 2.87 -7.02
N ALA A 34 21.01 3.15 -7.60
CA ALA A 34 22.21 2.31 -7.46
C ALA A 34 22.78 2.26 -6.03
N GLY A 35 22.28 3.09 -5.11
CA GLY A 35 22.58 3.00 -3.69
C GLY A 35 21.79 1.92 -2.95
N CYS A 36 20.75 1.33 -3.56
CA CYS A 36 20.02 0.20 -2.98
C CYS A 36 20.91 -1.04 -2.88
N PHE A 37 20.74 -1.87 -1.86
CA PHE A 37 21.40 -3.18 -1.77
C PHE A 37 20.61 -4.13 -0.87
N LEU A 38 20.81 -5.43 -1.05
CA LEU A 38 20.29 -6.45 -0.14
C LEU A 38 21.39 -6.96 0.77
N MET A 39 20.99 -7.45 1.94
CA MET A 39 21.89 -8.08 2.88
C MET A 39 21.27 -9.34 3.47
N GLU A 40 22.15 -10.28 3.78
CA GLU A 40 21.89 -11.36 4.73
C GLU A 40 22.70 -11.03 5.98
N LEU A 41 22.06 -10.97 7.14
CA LEU A 41 22.72 -10.65 8.41
C LEU A 41 23.03 -11.93 9.22
N ALA A 42 22.18 -12.95 9.07
CA ALA A 42 22.35 -14.26 9.71
C ALA A 42 21.93 -15.38 8.75
N PRO A 43 22.67 -16.50 8.69
CA PRO A 43 23.78 -16.90 9.59
C PRO A 43 25.15 -16.27 9.26
N ALA A 44 25.30 -15.62 8.11
CA ALA A 44 26.54 -14.95 7.73
C ALA A 44 26.23 -13.61 7.05
N LEU A 45 27.06 -12.59 7.32
CA LEU A 45 26.93 -11.29 6.69
C LEU A 45 27.29 -11.37 5.20
N ARG A 46 26.32 -11.14 4.33
CA ARG A 46 26.52 -11.05 2.87
C ARG A 46 25.84 -9.81 2.34
N VAL A 47 26.50 -9.10 1.43
CA VAL A 47 25.96 -7.88 0.79
C VAL A 47 25.83 -8.11 -0.71
N TYR A 48 24.63 -7.88 -1.23
CA TYR A 48 24.28 -8.06 -2.63
C TYR A 48 24.10 -6.68 -3.26
N LYS A 49 25.14 -6.19 -3.94
CA LYS A 49 25.15 -4.87 -4.59
C LYS A 49 24.48 -4.91 -5.97
N PRO A 50 23.95 -3.78 -6.46
CA PRO A 50 23.48 -3.65 -7.83
C PRO A 50 24.54 -4.02 -8.86
N ILE A 51 24.11 -4.66 -9.95
CA ILE A 51 24.99 -5.04 -11.09
C ILE A 51 24.80 -4.16 -12.32
N GLY A 52 23.81 -3.25 -12.32
CA GLY A 52 23.58 -2.28 -13.40
C GLY A 52 22.85 -2.81 -14.63
N PHE A 53 22.46 -4.09 -14.67
CA PHE A 53 21.68 -4.64 -15.80
C PHE A 53 20.21 -4.22 -15.77
N ALA A 54 19.61 -4.09 -14.58
CA ALA A 54 18.23 -3.64 -14.41
C ALA A 54 18.13 -2.59 -13.30
N SER A 55 17.16 -1.69 -13.42
CA SER A 55 16.84 -0.64 -12.44
C SER A 55 15.65 -1.02 -11.53
N ASN A 56 15.35 -2.32 -11.42
CA ASN A 56 14.24 -2.85 -10.64
C ASN A 56 14.66 -3.05 -9.17
N PHE A 57 14.87 -1.96 -8.42
CA PHE A 57 15.45 -2.03 -7.07
C PHE A 57 14.43 -2.39 -5.99
N ALA A 58 13.41 -1.56 -5.79
CA ALA A 58 12.33 -1.75 -4.84
C ALA A 58 10.96 -1.61 -5.52
N PHE A 59 10.00 -2.39 -5.06
CA PHE A 59 8.62 -2.40 -5.53
C PHE A 59 7.70 -2.44 -4.32
N PHE A 60 6.69 -1.57 -4.31
CA PHE A 60 5.69 -1.54 -3.26
C PHE A 60 4.35 -1.19 -3.85
N ASN A 61 3.50 -2.20 -3.96
CA ASN A 61 2.12 -2.05 -4.37
C ASN A 61 1.22 -2.49 -3.20
N PRO A 62 0.73 -1.56 -2.36
CA PRO A 62 -0.13 -1.91 -1.23
C PRO A 62 -1.49 -2.44 -1.70
N PRO A 63 -2.18 -3.24 -0.87
CA PRO A 63 -3.55 -3.63 -1.13
C PRO A 63 -4.43 -2.38 -1.32
N GLN A 64 -5.16 -2.32 -2.43
CA GLN A 64 -6.11 -1.24 -2.68
C GLN A 64 -7.38 -1.49 -1.87
N SER A 65 -7.62 -0.67 -0.85
CA SER A 65 -8.86 -0.66 -0.07
C SER A 65 -9.91 0.23 -0.75
N GLY A 66 -10.82 -0.36 -1.54
CA GLY A 66 -11.96 0.36 -2.12
C GLY A 66 -12.85 -0.51 -3.02
N LEU A 67 -14.16 -0.21 -3.07
CA LEU A 67 -15.17 -0.89 -3.90
C LEU A 67 -14.94 -0.74 -5.42
N LEU A 68 -14.03 0.15 -5.82
CA LEU A 68 -13.65 0.32 -7.21
C LEU A 68 -12.42 -0.54 -7.54
N ARG A 69 -12.61 -1.87 -7.60
CA ARG A 69 -11.94 -2.68 -8.65
C ARG A 69 -12.53 -2.30 -10.01
N GLY A 70 -12.53 -1.01 -10.33
CA GLY A 70 -13.06 -0.43 -11.56
C GLY A 70 -12.04 -0.57 -12.68
N GLY A 71 -11.82 -1.81 -13.11
CA GLY A 71 -10.85 -2.15 -14.16
C GLY A 71 -10.93 -3.57 -14.67
N ALA A 72 -11.83 -4.41 -14.14
CA ALA A 72 -12.13 -5.72 -14.74
C ALA A 72 -12.68 -5.61 -16.18
N TYR A 73 -12.99 -4.40 -16.66
CA TYR A 73 -13.41 -4.12 -18.04
C TYR A 73 -12.23 -3.80 -18.98
N LEU A 74 -11.00 -3.69 -18.48
CA LEU A 74 -9.82 -3.36 -19.28
C LEU A 74 -8.64 -4.26 -18.89
N GLY A 75 -8.72 -5.56 -19.22
CA GLY A 75 -7.66 -6.58 -19.43
C GLY A 75 -6.20 -6.41 -18.93
N HIS A 76 -5.90 -5.55 -17.97
CA HIS A 76 -4.56 -5.33 -17.45
C HIS A 76 -4.34 -6.37 -16.36
N ALA A 77 -3.30 -7.19 -16.55
CA ALA A 77 -2.83 -8.11 -15.52
C ALA A 77 -2.67 -7.32 -14.22
N THR A 78 -3.46 -7.66 -13.21
CA THR A 78 -3.39 -7.00 -11.91
C THR A 78 -2.01 -7.27 -11.33
N LEU A 79 -1.21 -6.21 -11.20
CA LEU A 79 0.10 -6.31 -10.58
C LEU A 79 -0.06 -6.85 -9.15
N PRO A 80 0.91 -7.63 -8.65
CA PRO A 80 0.79 -8.24 -7.33
C PRO A 80 0.74 -7.16 -6.24
N ASN A 81 -0.11 -7.35 -5.23
CA ASN A 81 -0.10 -6.56 -4.00
C ASN A 81 1.03 -7.07 -3.11
N THR A 82 2.19 -6.43 -3.15
CA THR A 82 3.41 -6.99 -2.55
C THR A 82 4.48 -5.92 -2.33
N ILE A 83 5.41 -6.26 -1.44
CA ILE A 83 6.72 -5.62 -1.30
C ILE A 83 7.75 -6.54 -1.94
N GLY A 84 8.52 -6.02 -2.89
CA GLY A 84 9.54 -6.79 -3.58
C GLY A 84 10.82 -5.99 -3.80
N PHE A 85 11.94 -6.68 -3.85
CA PHE A 85 13.24 -6.11 -4.15
C PHE A 85 13.95 -6.96 -5.19
N GLY A 86 14.49 -6.31 -6.22
CA GLY A 86 15.27 -6.97 -7.26
C GLY A 86 14.44 -7.85 -8.19
N GLY A 87 14.89 -8.04 -9.44
CA GLY A 87 14.23 -8.95 -10.37
C GLY A 87 13.02 -8.34 -11.07
N GLN A 88 11.92 -9.09 -11.19
CA GLN A 88 10.70 -8.67 -11.89
C GLN A 88 9.47 -8.95 -11.00
N THR A 89 8.32 -8.36 -11.34
CA THR A 89 7.08 -8.52 -10.53
C THR A 89 6.59 -9.97 -10.41
N ALA A 90 6.92 -10.82 -11.39
CA ALA A 90 6.66 -12.26 -11.33
C ALA A 90 7.68 -13.06 -10.51
N ARG A 91 8.89 -12.51 -10.27
CA ARG A 91 9.99 -13.17 -9.58
C ARG A 91 10.95 -12.13 -8.98
N PHE A 92 10.69 -11.76 -7.73
CA PHE A 92 11.58 -10.87 -6.99
C PHE A 92 12.85 -11.60 -6.52
N ARG A 93 13.93 -10.86 -6.25
CA ARG A 93 15.09 -11.43 -5.53
C ARG A 93 14.72 -11.73 -4.08
N LEU A 94 14.03 -10.78 -3.46
CA LEU A 94 13.44 -10.84 -2.13
C LEU A 94 12.02 -10.29 -2.24
N GLY A 95 11.00 -11.11 -2.00
CA GLY A 95 9.60 -10.68 -2.10
C GLY A 95 8.79 -11.14 -0.91
N PHE A 96 7.88 -10.30 -0.45
CA PHE A 96 6.90 -10.62 0.60
C PHE A 96 5.56 -10.95 -0.03
N GLU A 97 4.83 -11.90 0.53
CA GLU A 97 3.43 -12.09 0.16
C GLU A 97 2.56 -10.96 0.77
N GLU A 98 1.32 -10.85 0.31
CA GLU A 98 0.42 -9.71 0.62
C GLU A 98 0.23 -9.48 2.13
N ASP A 99 0.23 -10.56 2.92
CA ASP A 99 0.01 -10.52 4.37
C ASP A 99 1.30 -10.39 5.20
N LEU A 100 2.45 -10.25 4.54
CA LEU A 100 3.80 -10.18 5.13
C LEU A 100 4.18 -11.40 5.99
N LYS A 101 3.42 -12.51 5.96
CA LYS A 101 3.74 -13.72 6.74
C LYS A 101 4.70 -14.64 6.02
N VAL A 102 4.83 -14.50 4.71
CA VAL A 102 5.72 -15.31 3.89
C VAL A 102 6.68 -14.40 3.14
N VAL A 103 7.95 -14.75 3.19
CA VAL A 103 9.01 -14.14 2.39
C VAL A 103 9.58 -15.19 1.44
N ARG A 104 9.79 -14.81 0.19
CA ARG A 104 10.39 -15.62 -0.86
C ARG A 104 11.75 -15.07 -1.23
N TRP A 105 12.73 -15.96 -1.28
CA TRP A 105 14.11 -15.65 -1.68
C TRP A 105 14.50 -16.43 -2.93
N HIS A 106 15.20 -15.74 -3.83
CA HIS A 106 15.84 -16.33 -5.00
C HIS A 106 17.36 -16.09 -4.97
N HIS A 107 18.13 -17.00 -5.57
CA HIS A 107 19.60 -16.96 -5.53
C HIS A 107 20.21 -15.98 -6.53
N SER A 108 19.46 -15.62 -7.57
CA SER A 108 19.90 -14.77 -8.69
C SER A 108 18.75 -13.87 -9.16
N CYS A 109 19.11 -12.73 -9.73
CA CYS A 109 18.18 -11.79 -10.36
C CYS A 109 18.96 -10.85 -11.29
N THR A 110 18.24 -10.01 -12.05
CA THR A 110 18.85 -9.03 -12.96
C THR A 110 19.29 -7.73 -12.28
N THR A 111 18.87 -7.45 -11.05
CA THR A 111 19.16 -6.18 -10.36
C THR A 111 20.40 -6.26 -9.47
N PHE A 112 20.51 -7.30 -8.65
CA PHE A 112 21.54 -7.47 -7.62
C PHE A 112 22.45 -8.64 -7.93
N ALA A 113 23.73 -8.47 -7.61
CA ALA A 113 24.77 -9.48 -7.73
C ALA A 113 24.43 -10.71 -6.88
N GLU A 114 25.02 -11.84 -7.25
CA GLU A 114 25.08 -13.00 -6.38
C GLU A 114 26.11 -12.79 -5.25
N ALA A 115 25.98 -13.57 -4.17
CA ALA A 115 26.93 -13.50 -3.07
C ALA A 115 28.34 -13.82 -3.57
N ARG A 116 29.32 -12.99 -3.21
CA ARG A 116 30.74 -13.25 -3.46
C ARG A 116 31.30 -14.07 -2.30
N GLY A 117 32.15 -15.05 -2.61
CA GLY A 117 32.77 -15.95 -1.64
C GLY A 117 32.07 -17.31 -1.61
N GLY A 118 32.80 -18.36 -2.00
CA GLY A 118 32.32 -19.72 -2.27
C GLY A 118 31.80 -20.51 -1.07
N GLY A 119 30.83 -19.97 -0.34
CA GLY A 119 29.97 -20.72 0.56
C GLY A 119 28.78 -21.31 -0.20
N ALA A 120 28.08 -22.28 0.41
CA ALA A 120 26.87 -22.84 -0.17
C ALA A 120 25.89 -21.71 -0.55
N THR A 121 25.41 -21.77 -1.80
CA THR A 121 24.33 -20.92 -2.27
C THR A 121 23.10 -21.20 -1.42
N ARG A 122 22.49 -20.14 -0.90
CA ARG A 122 21.31 -20.28 -0.06
C ARG A 122 20.17 -20.91 -0.86
N ALA A 123 19.51 -21.91 -0.27
CA ALA A 123 18.35 -22.53 -0.87
C ALA A 123 17.26 -21.49 -1.17
N GLU A 124 16.76 -21.51 -2.41
CA GLU A 124 15.61 -20.71 -2.78
C GLU A 124 14.34 -21.19 -2.06
N GLY A 125 13.34 -20.31 -2.00
CA GLY A 125 11.98 -20.69 -1.64
C GLY A 125 11.32 -19.76 -0.64
N ALA A 126 10.12 -20.18 -0.22
CA ALA A 126 9.30 -19.49 0.75
C ALA A 126 9.73 -19.84 2.19
N ARG A 127 9.63 -18.86 3.08
CA ARG A 127 9.87 -18.99 4.53
C ARG A 127 8.85 -18.15 5.29
N ALA A 128 8.44 -18.64 6.46
CA ALA A 128 7.61 -17.87 7.36
C ALA A 128 8.39 -16.68 7.92
N VAL A 129 7.75 -15.53 7.99
CA VAL A 129 8.28 -14.29 8.55
C VAL A 129 7.95 -14.26 10.03
N LEU A 130 8.98 -14.12 10.87
CA LEU A 130 8.81 -14.00 12.31
C LEU A 130 8.62 -12.54 12.74
N ALA A 131 9.35 -11.62 12.09
CA ALA A 131 9.28 -10.19 12.35
C ALA A 131 9.70 -9.41 11.10
N VAL A 132 9.13 -8.22 10.92
CA VAL A 132 9.56 -7.22 9.94
C VAL A 132 9.84 -5.93 10.69
N GLU A 133 11.04 -5.40 10.51
CA GLU A 133 11.45 -4.13 11.11
C GLU A 133 11.79 -3.13 10.00
N LEU A 134 11.30 -1.90 10.14
CA LEU A 134 11.60 -0.81 9.23
C LEU A 134 12.39 0.27 9.96
N TRP A 135 13.59 0.52 9.47
CA TRP A 135 14.52 1.49 10.05
C TRP A 135 14.72 2.68 9.11
N GLY A 136 14.55 3.89 9.64
CA GLY A 136 14.86 5.12 8.92
C GLY A 136 16.30 5.56 9.18
N CYS A 137 17.03 5.89 8.12
CA CYS A 137 18.30 6.58 8.25
C CYS A 137 17.99 8.04 8.62
N GLY A 138 18.12 8.37 9.90
CA GLY A 138 17.81 9.70 10.43
C GLY A 138 18.73 10.81 9.87
N GLY A 139 18.61 12.01 10.42
CA GLY A 139 19.44 13.17 10.07
C GLY A 139 18.62 14.40 9.71
N ALA A 140 19.27 15.57 9.64
CA ALA A 140 18.58 16.85 9.42
C ALA A 140 17.71 16.86 8.15
N THR A 141 18.21 16.28 7.06
CA THR A 141 17.46 16.16 5.79
C THR A 141 16.24 15.24 5.92
N ALA A 142 16.38 14.11 6.62
CA ALA A 142 15.28 13.17 6.86
C ALA A 142 14.20 13.80 7.78
N GLU A 143 14.63 14.56 8.78
CA GLU A 143 13.74 15.30 9.69
C GLU A 143 12.98 16.42 8.96
N ALA A 144 13.68 17.18 8.09
CA ALA A 144 13.05 18.19 7.25
C ALA A 144 12.03 17.56 6.28
N ALA A 145 12.37 16.43 5.64
CA ALA A 145 11.46 15.71 4.76
C ALA A 145 10.23 15.16 5.52
N ARG A 146 10.43 14.60 6.71
CA ARG A 146 9.36 14.12 7.60
C ARG A 146 8.41 15.25 8.00
N THR A 147 8.97 16.40 8.38
CA THR A 147 8.21 17.60 8.75
C THR A 147 7.38 18.10 7.57
N GLY A 148 8.00 18.23 6.39
CA GLY A 148 7.31 18.66 5.17
C GLY A 148 6.19 17.69 4.75
N LEU A 149 6.36 16.38 4.91
CA LEU A 149 5.30 15.40 4.65
C LEU A 149 4.13 15.53 5.64
N ARG A 150 4.41 15.71 6.93
CA ARG A 150 3.38 15.93 7.96
C ARG A 150 2.59 17.21 7.73
N GLU A 151 3.27 18.29 7.33
CA GLU A 151 2.58 19.53 6.99
C GLU A 151 1.69 19.42 5.76
N ARG A 152 2.14 18.70 4.72
CA ARG A 152 1.31 18.43 3.54
C ARG A 152 0.09 17.61 3.92
N ALA A 153 0.27 16.51 4.66
CA ALA A 153 -0.83 15.68 5.14
C ALA A 153 -1.83 16.49 6.01
N ARG A 154 -1.33 17.39 6.86
CA ARG A 154 -2.18 18.30 7.64
C ARG A 154 -2.98 19.25 6.74
N ARG A 155 -2.32 19.87 5.76
CA ARG A 155 -2.99 20.76 4.79
C ARG A 155 -4.06 20.03 3.99
N ASP A 156 -3.78 18.80 3.58
CA ASP A 156 -4.73 17.98 2.82
C ASP A 156 -5.93 17.58 3.70
N ALA A 157 -5.70 17.22 4.96
CA ALA A 157 -6.76 16.95 5.94
C ALA A 157 -7.61 18.19 6.23
N ASP A 158 -6.99 19.35 6.44
CA ASP A 158 -7.69 20.62 6.66
C ASP A 158 -8.52 21.02 5.42
N ARG A 159 -8.01 20.76 4.21
CA ARG A 159 -8.74 21.01 2.97
C ARG A 159 -9.95 20.06 2.85
N ALA A 160 -9.77 18.78 3.15
CA ALA A 160 -10.86 17.80 3.12
C ALA A 160 -11.99 18.19 4.08
N GLY A 161 -11.66 18.57 5.32
CA GLY A 161 -12.67 19.01 6.31
C GLY A 161 -13.37 20.33 5.95
N LYS A 162 -12.71 21.23 5.22
CA LYS A 162 -13.32 22.47 4.71
C LYS A 162 -14.28 22.21 3.56
N VAL A 163 -13.94 21.29 2.66
CA VAL A 163 -14.82 20.90 1.54
C VAL A 163 -16.09 20.23 2.08
N ASP A 164 -15.96 19.37 3.10
CA ASP A 164 -17.10 18.72 3.75
C ASP A 164 -18.03 19.75 4.44
N ARG A 165 -17.45 20.74 5.13
CA ARG A 165 -18.24 21.83 5.75
C ARG A 165 -18.88 22.78 4.73
N ALA A 166 -18.20 23.10 3.64
CA ALA A 166 -18.75 23.94 2.58
C ALA A 166 -19.87 23.21 1.80
N ALA A 167 -19.70 21.92 1.56
CA ALA A 167 -20.72 21.05 0.97
C ALA A 167 -21.93 20.87 1.90
N MET A 168 -21.73 20.83 3.24
CA MET A 168 -22.82 20.73 4.22
C MET A 168 -23.53 22.06 4.55
N PHE A 169 -22.82 23.21 4.58
CA PHE A 169 -23.35 24.43 5.21
C PHE A 169 -23.29 25.73 4.38
N GLY A 170 -22.82 25.73 3.12
CA GLY A 170 -23.04 26.90 2.27
C GLY A 170 -22.00 27.13 1.20
N GLY A 171 -22.48 27.07 -0.04
CA GLY A 171 -21.74 27.45 -1.23
C GLY A 171 -22.64 27.77 -2.42
N GLY A 172 -23.78 28.43 -2.21
CA GLY A 172 -24.66 28.91 -3.28
C GLY A 172 -25.90 29.59 -2.71
N GLY A 173 -26.03 30.89 -2.89
CA GLY A 173 -27.19 31.69 -2.48
C GLY A 173 -28.41 31.46 -3.37
N GLY A 174 -28.88 30.22 -3.44
CA GLY A 174 -30.17 29.84 -4.00
C GLY A 174 -30.83 28.90 -3.01
N GLY A 175 -32.02 29.23 -2.53
CA GLY A 175 -32.74 28.40 -1.57
C GLY A 175 -32.91 26.99 -2.13
N TRP A 176 -32.83 25.97 -1.27
CA TRP A 176 -33.04 24.56 -1.60
C TRP A 176 -34.40 24.23 -2.26
N ASN A 177 -35.28 25.23 -2.35
CA ASN A 177 -36.62 25.17 -2.94
C ASN A 177 -36.70 25.93 -4.28
N ASP A 178 -35.58 26.37 -4.84
CA ASP A 178 -35.55 27.06 -6.13
C ASP A 178 -35.62 26.02 -7.28
N GLU A 179 -36.74 26.03 -8.01
CA GLU A 179 -37.02 25.12 -9.14
C GLU A 179 -35.96 25.20 -10.25
N SER A 180 -35.12 26.25 -10.25
CA SER A 180 -34.01 26.41 -11.19
C SER A 180 -32.85 25.43 -10.99
N ASN A 181 -32.80 24.70 -9.86
CA ASN A 181 -31.76 23.72 -9.54
C ASN A 181 -32.12 22.26 -9.89
N ALA A 182 -33.10 22.07 -10.80
CA ALA A 182 -33.58 20.74 -11.22
C ALA A 182 -32.50 19.84 -11.86
N VAL A 183 -31.46 20.44 -12.48
CA VAL A 183 -30.38 19.70 -13.14
C VAL A 183 -29.47 19.02 -12.11
N ASP A 184 -29.12 19.73 -11.02
CA ASP A 184 -28.31 19.17 -9.94
C ASP A 184 -29.08 18.08 -9.17
N LYS A 185 -30.40 18.25 -9.03
CA LYS A 185 -31.28 17.22 -8.45
C LYS A 185 -31.30 15.94 -9.29
N MET A 186 -31.35 16.08 -10.62
CA MET A 186 -31.35 14.94 -11.54
C MET A 186 -29.98 14.23 -11.58
N ILE A 187 -28.87 14.97 -11.44
CA ILE A 187 -27.51 14.40 -11.36
C ILE A 187 -27.31 13.61 -10.06
N LEU A 188 -27.83 14.11 -8.93
CA LEU A 188 -27.75 13.43 -7.64
C LEU A 188 -28.66 12.19 -7.54
N GLU A 189 -29.87 12.24 -8.10
CA GLU A 189 -30.76 11.07 -8.21
C GLU A 189 -30.16 10.00 -9.12
N ALA A 190 -29.52 10.39 -10.23
CA ALA A 190 -28.80 9.46 -11.11
C ALA A 190 -27.51 8.89 -10.48
N ALA A 191 -26.89 9.62 -9.53
CA ALA A 191 -25.70 9.20 -8.80
C ALA A 191 -26.00 8.32 -7.56
N GLY A 192 -27.26 8.04 -7.26
CA GLY A 192 -27.65 7.09 -6.21
C GLY A 192 -27.34 7.54 -4.79
N ALA A 193 -27.21 8.84 -4.55
CA ALA A 193 -27.01 9.39 -3.21
C ALA A 193 -28.32 9.40 -2.40
N HIS A 194 -28.84 8.22 -2.06
CA HIS A 194 -29.72 8.09 -0.89
C HIS A 194 -28.85 8.29 0.36
N THR A 195 -28.79 9.53 0.83
CA THR A 195 -28.29 9.82 2.17
C THR A 195 -29.19 9.12 3.19
N PHE A 196 -28.56 8.38 4.07
CA PHE A 196 -29.09 7.40 5.01
C PHE A 196 -29.93 8.01 6.17
N TYR A 197 -30.58 9.16 5.99
CA TYR A 197 -31.21 9.94 7.07
C TYR A 197 -32.54 10.62 6.70
N SER A 198 -33.49 9.90 6.11
CA SER A 198 -34.89 10.35 6.03
C SER A 198 -35.90 9.44 6.74
N ASP A 199 -35.56 8.20 7.06
CA ASP A 199 -36.55 7.20 7.55
C ASP A 199 -36.71 7.14 9.08
N GLN A 200 -36.17 8.11 9.84
CA GLN A 200 -36.31 8.13 11.31
C GLN A 200 -37.00 9.35 11.90
N LEU A 201 -37.61 10.23 11.10
CA LEU A 201 -38.36 11.38 11.64
C LEU A 201 -39.87 11.38 11.38
N GLU A 202 -40.41 10.37 10.71
CA GLU A 202 -41.86 10.11 10.72
C GLU A 202 -42.22 9.04 11.74
N LYS A 203 -42.31 9.45 13.02
CA LYS A 203 -43.19 8.87 14.07
C LYS A 203 -42.91 9.51 15.43
N VAL A 204 -43.23 10.78 15.58
CA VAL A 204 -43.63 11.32 16.89
C VAL A 204 -44.82 12.24 16.66
N VAL A 205 -46.03 11.67 16.68
CA VAL A 205 -47.26 12.45 16.84
C VAL A 205 -47.36 12.82 18.32
N PRO A 206 -47.35 14.10 18.72
CA PRO A 206 -47.66 14.47 20.08
C PRO A 206 -49.15 14.28 20.34
N PRO A 207 -49.58 13.60 21.42
CA PRO A 207 -50.99 13.55 21.76
C PRO A 207 -51.47 14.95 22.18
N THR A 208 -52.45 15.47 21.46
CA THR A 208 -53.22 16.67 21.79
C THR A 208 -53.96 16.46 23.10
N ALA A 209 -53.78 17.39 24.04
CA ALA A 209 -54.56 17.49 25.25
C ALA A 209 -55.91 18.18 24.97
N SER A 210 -57.00 17.40 24.99
CA SER A 210 -58.40 17.77 25.28
C SER A 210 -59.21 16.47 25.03
N GLU A 211 -60.11 15.95 25.86
CA GLU A 211 -61.11 16.52 26.75
C GLU A 211 -61.53 15.45 27.78
N ARG A 212 -61.81 15.91 29.02
CA ARG A 212 -62.75 15.37 30.04
C ARG A 212 -62.64 13.92 30.52
#